data_AF-A0A8H3FEQ5-F1
#
_entry.id   AF-A0A8H3FEQ5-F1
#
_cell.length_a   1.000
_cell.length_b   1.000
_cell.length_c   1.000
_cell.angle_alpha   90.00
_cell.angle_beta   90.00
_cell.angle_gamma   90.00
#
_symmetry.space_group_name_H-M   'P 1'
#
loop_
_entity.id
_entity.type
_entity.pdbx_description
1 polymer ?
#
loop_
_entity_poly.entity_id
_entity_poly.type
_entity_poly.pdbx_seq_one_letter_code
_entity_poly.pdbx_strand_id
1 'polypeptide(L)'
;MFATTVLKKPLALFSQKPMTGFYRDGYCRVGPEDGGNHAVAGVLTKEFLDFSASRGNNLRSIGLEPGCKWCLCTARWKEAMEAAKGRDDPVVPKVFLHATDESALQNGITMNVLKKFAAEPEAAGGNLEKKVAIQPGTTGDIARETN
;
A
#
# COMPACT_ATOMS: atom_id res chain seq x y z
N MET A 1 -19.68 -5.27 7.99
CA MET A 1 -19.23 -5.55 6.62
C MET A 1 -17.73 -5.40 6.59
N PHE A 2 -16.97 -6.37 6.08
CA PHE A 2 -15.51 -6.25 6.00
C PHE A 2 -15.12 -5.30 4.86
N ALA A 3 -14.07 -4.51 5.05
CA ALA A 3 -13.54 -3.64 4.00
C ALA A 3 -13.05 -4.48 2.81
N THR A 4 -13.29 -3.99 1.60
CA THR A 4 -13.03 -4.72 0.35
C THR A 4 -11.99 -3.96 -0.46
N THR A 5 -11.11 -4.69 -1.12
CA THR A 5 -10.11 -4.14 -2.06
C THR A 5 -10.75 -3.72 -3.38
N VAL A 6 -10.02 -2.95 -4.18
CA VAL A 6 -10.33 -2.70 -5.60
C VAL A 6 -10.46 -3.97 -6.46
N LEU A 7 -9.93 -5.11 -5.99
CA LEU A 7 -10.04 -6.43 -6.62
C LEU A 7 -11.28 -7.22 -6.16
N LYS A 8 -12.18 -6.63 -5.36
CA LYS A 8 -13.35 -7.30 -4.77
C LYS A 8 -12.99 -8.47 -3.83
N LYS A 9 -11.80 -8.43 -3.24
CA LYS A 9 -11.33 -9.36 -2.20
C LYS A 9 -11.27 -8.68 -0.82
N PRO A 10 -11.25 -9.41 0.30
CA PRO A 10 -11.03 -8.82 1.63
C PRO A 10 -9.76 -7.96 1.66
N LEU A 11 -9.82 -6.81 2.34
CA LEU A 11 -8.69 -5.89 2.48
C LEU A 11 -7.52 -6.53 3.26
N ALA A 12 -6.33 -6.54 2.66
CA ALA A 12 -5.14 -7.07 3.31
C ALA A 12 -4.43 -6.05 4.20
N LEU A 13 -3.70 -6.55 5.21
CA LEU A 13 -2.81 -5.73 6.04
C LEU A 13 -1.69 -5.15 5.16
N PHE A 14 -1.49 -3.83 5.20
CA PHE A 14 -0.50 -3.18 4.34
C PHE A 14 0.84 -2.96 5.05
N SER A 15 0.81 -2.31 6.22
CA SER A 15 2.04 -2.00 6.97
C SER A 15 1.78 -1.75 8.46
N GLN A 16 2.60 -2.35 9.31
CA GLN A 16 2.65 -2.07 10.75
C GLN A 16 3.92 -1.31 11.17
N LYS A 17 4.92 -1.23 10.28
CA LYS A 17 6.20 -0.57 10.53
C LYS A 17 6.66 0.14 9.23
N PRO A 18 6.36 1.44 9.09
CA PRO A 18 5.59 2.28 10.01
C PRO A 18 4.11 1.87 10.08
N MET A 19 3.46 2.13 11.22
CA MET A 19 2.02 1.89 11.38
C MET A 19 1.23 2.85 10.50
N THR A 20 0.50 2.30 9.52
CA THR A 20 -0.25 3.10 8.54
C THR A 20 -1.76 2.99 8.71
N GLY A 21 -2.52 3.54 7.76
CA GLY A 21 -3.97 3.61 7.77
C GLY A 21 -4.48 4.80 8.57
N PHE A 22 -5.63 5.36 8.16
CA PHE A 22 -6.28 6.46 8.89
C PHE A 22 -6.49 6.08 10.37
N TYR A 23 -6.95 4.85 10.61
CA TYR A 23 -7.21 4.25 11.92
C TYR A 23 -5.97 3.78 12.68
N ARG A 24 -4.77 3.87 12.09
CA ARG A 24 -3.51 3.37 12.66
C ARG A 24 -3.55 1.89 13.06
N ASP A 25 -4.18 1.08 12.22
CA ASP A 25 -4.28 -0.38 12.37
C ASP A 25 -3.54 -1.16 11.26
N GLY A 26 -2.89 -0.43 10.35
CA GLY A 26 -2.09 -0.97 9.26
C GLY A 26 -2.88 -1.33 8.00
N TYR A 27 -4.19 -1.07 7.95
CA TYR A 27 -5.03 -1.26 6.78
C TYR A 27 -5.37 0.07 6.13
N CYS A 28 -5.46 0.12 4.79
CA CYS A 28 -5.93 1.30 4.07
C CYS A 28 -7.45 1.36 3.98
N ARG A 29 -8.14 0.97 5.06
CA ARG A 29 -9.60 1.02 5.13
C ARG A 29 -10.07 2.45 5.36
N VAL A 30 -11.23 2.77 4.80
CA VAL A 30 -11.85 4.09 4.89
C VAL A 30 -13.19 3.97 5.60
N GLY A 31 -13.47 4.92 6.49
CA GLY A 31 -14.78 5.09 7.09
C GLY A 31 -15.25 6.56 7.02
N PRO A 32 -16.44 6.86 7.54
CA PRO A 32 -17.12 8.15 7.34
C PRO A 32 -16.34 9.39 7.84
N GLU A 33 -15.44 9.21 8.81
CA GLU A 33 -14.61 10.25 9.39
C GLU A 33 -13.33 10.55 8.58
N ASP A 34 -12.96 9.66 7.66
CA ASP A 34 -11.79 9.85 6.80
C ASP A 34 -12.16 10.66 5.55
N GLY A 35 -12.36 11.96 5.73
CA GLY A 35 -12.63 12.89 4.63
C GLY A 35 -11.51 12.97 3.58
N GLY A 36 -10.29 12.48 3.88
CA GLY A 36 -9.17 12.42 2.95
C GLY A 36 -9.16 11.19 2.04
N ASN A 37 -9.97 10.18 2.37
CA ASN A 37 -10.01 8.88 1.70
C ASN A 37 -8.62 8.26 1.56
N HIS A 38 -7.99 7.86 2.67
CA HIS A 38 -6.68 7.20 2.73
C HIS A 38 -6.73 5.75 2.23
N ALA A 39 -7.33 5.53 1.06
CA ALA A 39 -7.61 4.24 0.47
C ALA A 39 -6.41 3.64 -0.29
N VAL A 40 -5.49 4.48 -0.79
CA VAL A 40 -4.44 4.05 -1.73
C VAL A 40 -3.22 3.51 -0.98
N ALA A 41 -2.98 2.21 -1.08
CA ALA A 41 -1.80 1.58 -0.50
C ALA A 41 -0.56 1.80 -1.40
N GLY A 42 0.31 2.73 -1.04
CA GLY A 42 1.48 3.11 -1.85
C GLY A 42 2.83 2.88 -1.15
N VAL A 43 3.89 2.66 -1.93
CA VAL A 43 5.27 2.77 -1.43
C VAL A 43 5.85 4.11 -1.84
N LEU A 44 6.28 4.88 -0.84
CA LEU A 44 6.74 6.24 -1.04
C LEU A 44 8.09 6.27 -1.75
N THR A 45 8.25 7.20 -2.68
CA THR A 45 9.52 7.50 -3.35
C THR A 45 10.05 8.83 -2.83
N LYS A 46 11.33 9.12 -3.10
CA LYS A 46 11.90 10.42 -2.77
C LYS A 46 11.18 11.54 -3.52
N GLU A 47 10.90 11.32 -4.80
CA GLU A 47 10.28 12.28 -5.71
C GLU A 47 8.82 12.56 -5.33
N PHE A 48 8.07 11.54 -4.93
CA PHE A 48 6.72 11.74 -4.40
C PHE A 48 6.74 12.55 -3.11
N LEU A 49 7.65 12.25 -2.17
CA LEU A 49 7.74 12.98 -0.91
C LEU A 49 8.10 14.45 -1.14
N ASP A 50 9.03 14.73 -2.07
CA ASP A 50 9.42 16.09 -2.45
C ASP A 50 8.26 16.83 -3.13
N PHE A 51 7.58 16.16 -4.08
CA PHE A 51 6.39 16.69 -4.74
C PHE A 51 5.26 16.98 -3.74
N SER A 52 4.94 16.02 -2.86
CA SER A 52 3.85 16.17 -1.89
C SER A 52 4.12 17.33 -0.93
N ALA A 53 5.36 17.48 -0.46
CA ALA A 53 5.76 18.62 0.36
C ALA A 53 5.58 19.95 -0.38
N SER A 54 5.96 20.03 -1.67
CA SER A 54 5.75 21.22 -2.50
C SER A 54 4.28 21.57 -2.71
N ARG A 55 3.37 20.61 -2.53
CA ARG A 55 1.91 20.77 -2.59
C ARG A 55 1.25 20.96 -1.22
N GLY A 56 2.05 21.28 -0.20
CA GLY A 56 1.58 21.54 1.17
C GLY A 56 1.27 20.29 1.99
N ASN A 57 1.72 19.10 1.56
CA ASN A 57 1.58 17.85 2.28
C ASN A 57 2.96 17.26 2.63
N ASN A 58 3.60 17.83 3.65
CA ASN A 58 4.94 17.40 4.05
C ASN A 58 4.89 16.11 4.89
N LEU A 59 4.94 14.95 4.23
CA LEU A 59 4.92 13.65 4.89
C LEU A 59 6.19 13.32 5.70
N ARG A 60 7.30 14.01 5.46
CA ARG A 60 8.53 13.79 6.24
C ARG A 60 8.41 14.32 7.66
N SER A 61 7.57 15.31 7.91
CA SER A 61 7.37 15.86 9.26
C SER A 61 6.72 14.85 10.22
N ILE A 62 6.14 13.77 9.70
CA ILE A 62 5.59 12.66 10.47
C ILE A 62 6.48 11.39 10.40
N GLY A 63 7.74 11.55 9.97
CA GLY A 63 8.75 10.49 10.00
C GLY A 63 8.68 9.50 8.82
N LEU A 64 8.06 9.87 7.70
CA LEU A 64 8.03 9.01 6.51
C LEU A 64 9.23 9.27 5.59
N GLU A 65 9.78 8.18 5.08
CA GLU A 65 10.97 8.15 4.23
C GLU A 65 10.70 7.37 2.93
N PRO A 66 11.56 7.50 1.91
CA PRO A 66 11.48 6.64 0.73
C PRO A 66 11.50 5.16 1.12
N GLY A 67 10.65 4.35 0.48
CA GLY A 67 10.46 2.94 0.79
C GLY A 67 9.40 2.66 1.85
N CYS A 68 8.94 3.65 2.61
CA CYS A 68 7.82 3.44 3.54
C CYS A 68 6.55 3.01 2.79
N LYS A 69 5.87 1.99 3.32
CA LYS A 69 4.50 1.63 2.91
C LYS A 69 3.51 2.52 3.66
N TRP A 70 2.70 3.27 2.92
CA TRP A 70 1.75 4.21 3.51
C TRP A 70 0.41 4.26 2.76
N CYS A 71 -0.68 4.36 3.51
CA CYS A 71 -2.02 4.62 2.99
C CYS A 71 -2.14 6.12 2.67
N LEU A 72 -2.24 6.43 1.38
CA LEU A 72 -2.27 7.78 0.83
C LEU A 72 -3.70 8.26 0.64
N CYS A 73 -3.94 9.55 0.90
CA CYS A 73 -5.16 10.22 0.46
C CYS A 73 -5.31 10.04 -1.05
N THR A 74 -6.50 9.66 -1.48
CA THR A 74 -6.82 9.40 -2.88
C THR A 74 -6.55 10.64 -3.76
N ALA A 75 -6.92 11.82 -3.28
CA ALA A 75 -6.67 13.09 -3.97
C ALA A 75 -5.17 13.40 -4.13
N ARG A 76 -4.34 13.09 -3.13
CA ARG A 76 -2.89 13.37 -3.17
C ARG A 76 -2.14 12.41 -4.07
N TRP A 77 -2.54 11.14 -4.10
CA TRP A 77 -2.01 10.20 -5.08
C TRP A 77 -2.41 10.60 -6.51
N LYS A 78 -3.67 11.03 -6.71
CA LYS A 78 -4.15 11.52 -8.01
C LYS A 78 -3.38 12.74 -8.49
N GLU A 79 -3.14 13.72 -7.62
CA GLU A 79 -2.37 14.92 -7.92
C GLU A 79 -0.96 14.58 -8.44
N ALA A 80 -0.30 13.59 -7.84
CA ALA A 80 0.99 13.10 -8.31
C ALA A 80 0.89 12.39 -9.66
N MET A 81 -0.15 11.55 -9.86
CA MET A 81 -0.42 10.89 -11.13
C MET A 81 -0.65 11.88 -12.27
N GLU A 82 -1.40 12.95 -12.03
CA GLU A 82 -1.68 13.99 -13.03
C GLU A 82 -0.43 14.82 -13.38
N ALA A 83 0.52 14.95 -12.45
CA ALA A 83 1.81 15.62 -12.68
C ALA A 83 2.87 14.74 -13.37
N ALA A 84 2.62 13.44 -13.50
CA ALA A 84 3.60 12.47 -13.98
C ALA A 84 3.83 12.55 -15.49
N LYS A 85 5.09 12.35 -15.91
CA LYS A 85 5.48 12.27 -17.33
C LYS A 85 5.21 10.91 -17.96
N GLY A 86 4.89 9.90 -17.15
CA GLY A 86 4.66 8.53 -17.59
C GLY A 86 4.41 7.58 -16.43
N ARG A 87 4.15 6.29 -16.74
CA ARG A 87 3.83 5.27 -15.72
C ARG A 87 5.00 4.93 -14.79
N ASP A 88 6.21 5.20 -15.25
CA ASP A 88 7.46 4.88 -14.58
C ASP A 88 8.08 6.14 -13.93
N ASP A 89 7.37 7.26 -13.96
CA ASP A 89 7.77 8.47 -13.26
C ASP A 89 7.70 8.22 -11.74
N PRO A 90 8.83 8.33 -11.01
CA PRO A 90 8.86 8.04 -9.58
C PRO A 90 8.04 9.03 -8.76
N VAL A 91 7.56 10.15 -9.34
CA VAL A 91 6.62 11.04 -8.64
C VAL A 91 5.32 10.32 -8.24
N VAL A 92 4.94 9.24 -8.94
CA VAL A 92 3.75 8.44 -8.62
C VAL A 92 4.16 7.21 -7.80
N PRO A 93 3.76 7.11 -6.52
CA PRO A 93 3.97 5.90 -5.73
C PRO A 93 3.34 4.69 -6.41
N LYS A 94 4.10 3.59 -6.51
CA LYS A 94 3.54 2.31 -6.98
C LYS A 94 2.51 1.81 -5.96
N VAL A 95 1.40 1.29 -6.48
CA VAL A 95 0.19 0.94 -5.72
C VAL A 95 0.11 -0.57 -5.48
N PHE A 96 -0.31 -0.97 -4.29
CA PHE A 96 -0.57 -2.36 -3.93
C PHE A 96 -2.08 -2.64 -3.93
N LEU A 97 -2.59 -3.25 -5.01
CA LEU A 97 -4.00 -3.50 -5.27
C LEU A 97 -4.65 -4.40 -4.22
N HIS A 98 -3.94 -5.42 -3.72
CA HIS A 98 -4.44 -6.30 -2.65
C HIS A 98 -4.69 -5.58 -1.30
N ALA A 99 -4.14 -4.38 -1.13
CA ALA A 99 -4.24 -3.59 0.10
C ALA A 99 -4.89 -2.21 -0.13
N THR A 100 -5.29 -1.90 -1.36
CA THR A 100 -5.98 -0.66 -1.73
C THR A 100 -7.48 -0.86 -1.61
N ASP A 101 -8.13 -0.04 -0.79
CA ASP A 101 -9.58 -0.10 -0.55
C ASP A 101 -10.38 0.28 -1.79
N GLU A 102 -11.54 -0.33 -1.96
CA GLU A 102 -12.44 -0.13 -3.09
C GLU A 102 -12.80 1.34 -3.32
N SER A 103 -12.93 2.12 -2.24
CA SER A 103 -13.20 3.55 -2.29
C SER A 103 -12.13 4.37 -3.01
N ALA A 104 -10.97 3.81 -3.35
CA ALA A 104 -10.00 4.45 -4.23
C ALA A 104 -10.54 4.64 -5.67
N LEU A 105 -11.53 3.84 -6.10
CA LEU A 105 -12.11 3.88 -7.45
C LEU A 105 -13.13 5.01 -7.62
N GLN A 106 -12.69 6.24 -7.44
CA GLN A 106 -13.51 7.43 -7.60
C GLN A 106 -12.70 8.61 -8.16
N ASN A 107 -13.38 9.71 -8.47
CA ASN A 107 -12.75 10.96 -8.90
C ASN A 107 -11.78 10.81 -10.10
N GLY A 108 -12.08 9.89 -11.02
CA GLY A 108 -11.27 9.61 -12.21
C GLY A 108 -10.17 8.56 -12.03
N ILE A 109 -9.97 8.05 -10.80
CA ILE A 109 -9.13 6.88 -10.57
C ILE A 109 -9.95 5.64 -10.90
N THR A 110 -9.53 4.92 -11.94
CA THR A 110 -10.16 3.68 -12.39
C THR A 110 -9.27 2.49 -12.09
N MET A 111 -9.83 1.28 -12.18
CA MET A 111 -9.05 0.06 -12.03
C MET A 111 -7.90 -0.03 -13.05
N ASN A 112 -8.11 0.44 -14.28
CA ASN A 112 -7.07 0.47 -15.30
C ASN A 112 -5.95 1.44 -14.96
N VAL A 113 -6.29 2.59 -14.38
CA VAL A 113 -5.32 3.55 -13.85
C VAL A 113 -4.51 2.91 -12.73
N LEU A 114 -5.15 2.31 -11.72
CA LEU A 114 -4.42 1.68 -10.62
C LEU A 114 -3.50 0.54 -11.10
N LYS A 115 -3.96 -0.30 -12.03
CA LYS A 115 -3.15 -1.37 -12.64
C LYS A 115 -1.92 -0.84 -13.37
N LYS A 116 -2.03 0.31 -14.05
CA LYS A 116 -0.89 0.95 -14.75
C LYS A 116 0.24 1.35 -13.80
N PHE A 117 -0.08 1.63 -12.54
CA PHE A 117 0.87 2.02 -11.50
C PHE A 117 1.04 0.95 -10.41
N ALA A 118 0.54 -0.26 -10.63
CA ALA A 118 0.65 -1.33 -9.65
C ALA A 118 2.12 -1.70 -9.39
N ALA A 119 2.44 -2.08 -8.16
CA ALA A 119 3.74 -2.63 -7.82
C ALA A 119 3.89 -4.03 -8.42
N GLU A 120 5.08 -4.39 -8.90
CA GLU A 120 5.37 -5.78 -9.26
C GLU A 120 5.34 -6.65 -7.98
N PRO A 121 4.70 -7.84 -7.94
CA PRO A 121 4.20 -8.70 -9.04
C PRO A 121 2.71 -8.52 -9.40
N GLU A 122 2.01 -7.52 -8.86
CA GLU A 122 0.57 -7.35 -9.10
C GLU A 122 0.25 -6.82 -10.49
N ALA A 123 1.16 -6.06 -11.08
CA ALA A 123 1.08 -5.67 -12.49
C ALA A 123 1.18 -6.90 -13.42
N ALA A 124 1.94 -7.92 -13.03
CA ALA A 124 2.10 -9.18 -13.76
C ALA A 124 0.99 -10.23 -13.48
N GLY A 125 -0.06 -9.90 -12.71
CA GLY A 125 -1.12 -10.83 -12.34
C GLY A 125 -0.71 -11.90 -11.33
N GLY A 126 0.39 -11.69 -10.59
CA GLY A 126 0.90 -12.64 -9.61
C GLY A 126 -0.03 -12.82 -8.42
N ASN A 127 -0.44 -14.07 -8.15
CA ASN A 127 -1.26 -14.40 -7.00
C ASN A 127 -0.43 -14.22 -5.69
N LEU A 128 -0.75 -13.20 -4.90
CA LEU A 128 -0.02 -12.82 -3.67
C LEU A 128 -0.20 -13.83 -2.51
N GLU A 129 -1.07 -14.83 -2.66
CA GLU A 129 -1.46 -15.78 -1.61
C GLU A 129 -0.35 -16.75 -1.15
N LYS A 130 0.85 -16.76 -1.76
CA LYS A 130 1.89 -17.77 -1.47
C LYS A 130 3.06 -17.36 -0.56
N LYS A 131 3.04 -16.22 0.15
CA LYS A 131 4.19 -15.83 1.01
C LYS A 131 3.93 -15.63 2.51
N VAL A 132 2.75 -15.97 3.02
CA VAL A 132 2.56 -16.12 4.49
C VAL A 132 2.61 -17.61 4.85
N ALA A 133 3.78 -18.22 4.64
CA ALA A 133 4.10 -19.49 5.30
C ALA A 133 4.93 -19.14 6.54
N ILE A 134 4.25 -19.10 7.68
CA ILE A 134 4.87 -19.24 9.00
C ILE A 134 5.67 -20.54 8.93
N GLN A 135 7.00 -20.50 8.99
CA GLN A 135 7.80 -21.69 9.24
C GLN A 135 7.62 -22.05 10.72
N PRO A 136 7.05 -23.21 11.07
CA PRO A 136 7.14 -23.73 12.43
C PRO A 136 8.60 -24.08 12.69
N GLY A 137 9.10 -23.67 13.86
CA GLY A 137 10.48 -23.87 14.28
C GLY A 137 10.94 -25.33 14.15
N THR A 138 12.12 -25.50 13.59
CA THR A 138 12.86 -26.77 13.63
C THR A 138 13.48 -26.92 15.02
N THR A 139 12.83 -27.72 15.87
CA THR A 139 13.52 -28.42 16.97
C THR A 139 13.14 -29.89 16.89
N GLY A 140 14.13 -30.68 16.52
CA GLY A 140 14.17 -32.14 16.46
C GLY A 140 15.47 -32.47 15.70
N ASP A 141 16.40 -33.29 16.15
CA ASP A 141 16.39 -34.29 17.21
C ASP A 141 17.85 -34.62 17.56
N ILE A 142 18.12 -35.13 18.76
CA ILE A 142 18.92 -36.36 18.92
C ILE A 142 18.67 -36.96 20.31
N ALA A 143 17.77 -37.94 20.33
CA ALA A 143 17.87 -39.05 21.25
C ALA A 143 18.82 -40.10 20.64
N ARG A 144 19.83 -40.54 21.39
CA ARG A 144 20.43 -41.87 21.27
C ARG A 144 20.86 -42.34 22.66
N GLU A 145 20.26 -43.44 23.09
CA GLU A 145 20.64 -44.22 24.27
C GLU A 145 21.92 -45.03 24.03
N THR A 146 22.43 -45.53 25.17
CA THR A 146 23.36 -46.64 25.46
C THR A 146 24.87 -46.44 25.29
N ASN A 147 25.56 -46.37 26.43
CA ASN A 147 26.13 -47.55 27.09
C ASN A 147 26.29 -47.33 28.60
#